data_AF-A0A9D5VBJ9-F1
#
_entry.id   AF-A0A9D5VBJ9-F1
#
_cell.length_a   1.000
_cell.length_b   1.000
_cell.length_c   1.000
_cell.angle_alpha   90.00
_cell.angle_beta   90.00
_cell.angle_gamma   90.00
#
_symmetry.space_group_name_H-M   'P 1'
#
loop_
_entity.id
_entity.type
_entity.pdbx_description
1 polymer ?
#
loop_
_entity_poly.entity_id
_entity_poly.type
_entity_poly.pdbx_seq_one_letter_code
_entity_poly.pdbx_strand_id
1 'polypeptide(L)'
;ELSAWKQVLAEGAANHDNLIDDADAIASADTACIIYTSGTGGTPKGVMQSHAALLHNIRGATQVLAQLGLKNEVFLSFLPLSHSYEHTAGQFWPIALGAQIYYAEGAEHLLANMAEAKPTVVMAVPRLYEMMHARITRGVAKQGGLKEKLFNRAVALGAKAYERPDSLNIFERLQNTVLDTLVRKKVKERFGGRLKAFVSGGAPLNPDIGVFFTALGLGINQGYGQTESGPVISVNPCDRRKMHTVGVIFPDTELKIADDGEILVKGPLVMKGYWRDDDNTRKTVVDGWLHTGDIGHVDEDGHLRITDRKKDIIVNSGGDNVAPQRIEGLLTLEPEISQAMVYGNRRPHLVGLIVPDGEWLLMWARKTGKPLSLETLSQDPDLHDALADAVKRVNTRLSNIEKVRKFIVAPEPFTIENGQMTPTLKVRRHKLNELYGPALEDLYG
;
A
#
# COMPACT_ATOMS: atom_id res chain seq x y z
N GLU A 1 -18.53 26.98 -22.66
CA GLU A 1 -19.55 26.31 -23.48
C GLU A 1 -19.35 24.81 -23.35
N LEU A 2 -20.43 24.02 -23.33
CA LEU A 2 -20.36 22.56 -23.34
C LEU A 2 -20.62 22.09 -24.77
N SER A 3 -19.64 21.45 -25.39
CA SER A 3 -19.77 20.89 -26.74
C SER A 3 -20.41 19.49 -26.68
N ALA A 4 -21.28 19.18 -27.64
CA ALA A 4 -21.83 17.84 -27.76
C ALA A 4 -20.76 16.84 -28.25
N TRP A 5 -20.78 15.59 -27.76
CA TRP A 5 -19.78 14.56 -28.12
C TRP A 5 -19.65 14.36 -29.65
N LYS A 6 -20.76 14.41 -30.38
CA LYS A 6 -20.75 14.34 -31.85
C LYS A 6 -20.02 15.51 -32.50
N GLN A 7 -20.12 16.71 -31.92
CA GLN A 7 -19.46 17.91 -32.43
C GLN A 7 -17.94 17.82 -32.19
N VAL A 8 -17.54 17.38 -30.99
CA VAL A 8 -16.12 17.11 -30.67
C VAL A 8 -15.52 16.08 -31.64
N LEU A 9 -16.25 14.99 -31.92
CA LEU A 9 -15.80 13.98 -32.89
C LEU A 9 -15.69 14.54 -34.31
N ALA A 10 -16.64 15.37 -34.74
CA ALA A 10 -16.62 15.98 -36.08
C ALA A 10 -15.46 16.99 -36.23
N GLU A 11 -15.21 17.80 -35.20
CA GLU A 11 -14.09 18.74 -35.15
C GLU A 11 -12.73 18.02 -35.14
N GLY A 12 -12.61 16.91 -34.41
CA GLY A 12 -11.41 16.07 -34.39
C GLY A 12 -11.14 15.38 -35.73
N ALA A 13 -12.18 14.88 -36.40
CA ALA A 13 -12.07 14.24 -37.71
C ALA A 13 -11.62 15.22 -38.81
N ALA A 14 -11.95 16.51 -38.68
CA ALA A 14 -11.58 17.54 -39.64
C ALA A 14 -10.12 18.06 -39.47
N ASN A 15 -9.47 17.78 -38.33
CA ASN A 15 -8.14 18.30 -37.98
C ASN A 15 -7.12 17.17 -37.69
N HIS A 16 -7.28 16.00 -38.31
CA HIS A 16 -6.55 14.78 -37.94
C HIS A 16 -5.07 14.74 -38.42
N ASP A 17 -4.68 15.60 -39.36
CA ASP A 17 -3.52 15.30 -40.23
C ASP A 17 -2.13 15.32 -39.56
N ASN A 18 -1.96 15.87 -38.35
CA ASN A 18 -0.63 15.97 -37.73
C ASN A 18 -0.35 15.00 -36.56
N LEU A 19 -1.36 14.34 -35.98
CA LEU A 19 -1.14 13.55 -34.75
C LEU A 19 -0.25 12.32 -34.96
N ILE A 20 -0.34 11.68 -36.13
CA ILE A 20 0.47 10.50 -36.45
C ILE A 20 1.91 10.93 -36.74
N ASP A 21 2.10 11.96 -37.56
CA ASP A 21 3.42 12.49 -37.90
C ASP A 21 4.15 13.06 -36.66
N ASP A 22 3.43 13.77 -35.79
CA ASP A 22 3.95 14.27 -34.51
C ASP A 22 4.33 13.11 -33.57
N ALA A 23 3.54 12.03 -33.55
CA ALA A 23 3.86 10.84 -32.76
C ALA A 23 5.06 10.07 -33.32
N ASP A 24 5.19 9.97 -34.64
CA ASP A 24 6.33 9.32 -35.32
C ASP A 24 7.65 10.08 -35.09
N ALA A 25 7.58 11.39 -34.81
CA ALA A 25 8.74 12.20 -34.45
C ALA A 25 9.21 12.00 -33.00
N ILE A 26 8.42 11.36 -32.12
CA ILE A 26 8.76 11.14 -30.70
C ILE A 26 9.57 9.85 -30.54
N ALA A 27 10.78 9.97 -30.01
CA ALA A 27 11.58 8.79 -29.70
C ALA A 27 11.12 8.15 -28.39
N SER A 28 11.20 6.82 -28.28
CA SER A 28 10.84 6.11 -27.04
C SER A 28 11.68 6.54 -25.83
N ALA A 29 12.89 7.04 -26.06
CA ALA A 29 13.78 7.56 -25.03
C ALA A 29 13.45 9.01 -24.60
N ASP A 30 12.54 9.70 -25.29
CA ASP A 30 12.13 11.05 -24.93
C ASP A 30 11.36 11.07 -23.61
N THR A 31 11.41 12.21 -22.93
CA THR A 31 10.75 12.39 -21.64
C THR A 31 9.24 12.48 -21.85
N ALA A 32 8.50 11.49 -21.37
CA ALA A 32 7.05 11.44 -21.46
C ALA A 32 6.38 12.25 -20.35
N CYS A 33 6.91 12.21 -19.13
CA CYS A 33 6.37 12.98 -18.01
C CYS A 33 7.42 13.29 -16.95
N ILE A 34 7.10 14.27 -16.09
CA ILE A 34 7.87 14.61 -14.89
C ILE A 34 6.96 14.41 -13.68
N ILE A 35 7.32 13.48 -12.80
CA ILE A 35 6.55 13.18 -11.59
C ILE A 35 7.34 13.61 -10.36
N TYR A 36 6.77 14.51 -9.57
CA TYR A 36 7.42 15.02 -8.36
C TYR A 36 7.28 14.03 -7.20
N THR A 37 8.40 13.72 -6.55
CA THR A 37 8.45 12.90 -5.33
C THR A 37 8.87 13.73 -4.13
N SER A 38 8.35 13.41 -2.94
CA SER A 38 8.84 13.97 -1.70
C SER A 38 10.21 13.36 -1.39
N GLY A 39 11.28 14.04 -1.81
CA GLY A 39 12.65 13.61 -1.53
C GLY A 39 12.91 13.53 -0.02
N THR A 40 13.98 12.82 0.36
CA THR A 40 14.35 12.61 1.78
C THR A 40 14.70 13.89 2.54
N GLY A 41 14.84 15.02 1.85
CA GLY A 41 15.08 16.35 2.44
C GLY A 41 13.87 17.29 2.41
N GLY A 42 12.66 16.80 2.12
CA GLY A 42 11.45 17.62 2.09
C GLY A 42 11.25 18.45 0.80
N THR A 43 12.31 18.76 0.05
CA THR A 43 12.21 19.39 -1.27
C THR A 43 11.76 18.39 -2.33
N PRO A 44 10.67 18.67 -3.07
CA PRO A 44 10.22 17.78 -4.14
C PRO A 44 11.24 17.66 -5.27
N LYS A 45 11.45 16.45 -5.78
CA LYS A 45 12.33 16.18 -6.93
C LYS A 45 11.49 15.71 -8.12
N GLY A 46 11.63 16.35 -9.27
CA GLY A 46 10.91 15.98 -10.49
C GLY A 46 11.59 14.81 -11.20
N VAL A 47 11.04 13.61 -11.13
CA VAL A 47 11.59 12.42 -11.82
C VAL A 47 11.16 12.45 -13.28
N MET A 48 12.12 12.49 -14.20
CA MET A 48 11.86 12.41 -15.64
C MET A 48 11.70 10.96 -16.09
N GLN A 49 10.49 10.60 -16.51
CA GLN A 49 10.17 9.28 -17.03
C GLN A 49 10.12 9.30 -18.56
N SER A 50 10.68 8.27 -19.20
CA SER A 50 10.64 8.13 -20.65
C SER A 50 9.38 7.40 -21.13
N HIS A 51 9.04 7.51 -22.40
CA HIS A 51 7.98 6.67 -23.00
C HIS A 51 8.32 5.18 -22.85
N ALA A 52 9.59 4.81 -23.05
CA ALA A 52 10.08 3.45 -22.87
C ALA A 52 9.85 2.91 -21.45
N ALA A 53 10.10 3.71 -20.41
CA ALA A 53 9.91 3.29 -19.02
C ALA A 53 8.43 3.01 -18.68
N LEU A 54 7.52 3.87 -19.16
CA LEU A 54 6.09 3.68 -18.98
C LEU A 54 5.58 2.46 -19.77
N LEU A 55 5.97 2.32 -21.04
CA LEU A 55 5.58 1.18 -21.88
C LEU A 55 6.14 -0.14 -21.34
N HIS A 56 7.36 -0.14 -20.81
CA HIS A 56 7.96 -1.29 -20.13
C HIS A 56 7.10 -1.75 -18.96
N ASN A 57 6.63 -0.81 -18.14
CA ASN A 57 5.76 -1.10 -17.01
C ASN A 57 4.40 -1.66 -17.43
N ILE A 58 3.79 -1.08 -18.45
CA ILE A 58 2.52 -1.53 -19.01
C ILE A 58 2.65 -2.98 -19.52
N ARG A 59 3.73 -3.28 -20.25
CA ARG A 59 4.03 -4.64 -20.73
C ARG A 59 4.27 -5.61 -19.58
N GLY A 60 5.11 -5.23 -18.62
CA GLY A 60 5.42 -6.05 -17.44
C GLY A 60 4.19 -6.38 -16.60
N ALA A 61 3.36 -5.37 -16.29
CA ALA A 61 2.10 -5.57 -15.57
C ALA A 61 1.14 -6.50 -16.34
N THR A 62 1.01 -6.29 -17.66
CA THR A 62 0.16 -7.13 -18.52
C THR A 62 0.62 -8.58 -18.54
N GLN A 63 1.93 -8.82 -18.62
CA GLN A 63 2.49 -10.17 -18.64
C GLN A 63 2.36 -10.87 -17.29
N VAL A 64 2.75 -10.22 -16.19
CA VAL A 64 2.70 -10.80 -14.84
C VAL A 64 1.27 -11.09 -14.40
N LEU A 65 0.31 -10.26 -14.81
CA LEU A 65 -1.11 -10.38 -14.47
C LEU A 65 -1.96 -11.00 -15.57
N ALA A 66 -1.36 -11.56 -16.63
CA ALA A 66 -2.08 -12.15 -17.76
C ALA A 66 -3.07 -13.25 -17.33
N GLN A 67 -2.74 -13.98 -16.26
CA GLN A 67 -3.58 -15.05 -15.71
C GLN A 67 -4.92 -14.56 -15.15
N LEU A 68 -5.10 -13.25 -14.92
CA LEU A 68 -6.40 -12.69 -14.57
C LEU A 68 -7.41 -12.78 -15.74
N GLY A 69 -6.95 -13.10 -16.96
CA GLY A 69 -7.80 -13.12 -18.15
C GLY A 69 -8.33 -11.73 -18.46
N LEU A 70 -7.41 -10.79 -18.70
CA LEU A 70 -7.69 -9.38 -19.00
C LEU A 70 -8.40 -9.28 -20.36
N LYS A 71 -9.67 -8.89 -20.38
CA LYS A 71 -10.48 -8.73 -21.61
C LYS A 71 -11.33 -7.46 -21.59
N ASN A 72 -12.25 -7.36 -20.63
CA ASN A 72 -13.19 -6.24 -20.49
C ASN A 72 -13.09 -5.72 -19.06
N GLU A 73 -11.94 -5.12 -18.76
CA GLU A 73 -11.60 -4.73 -17.41
C GLU A 73 -12.21 -3.39 -17.04
N VAL A 74 -12.53 -3.26 -15.75
CA VAL A 74 -12.99 -2.00 -15.16
C VAL A 74 -12.15 -1.72 -13.93
N PHE A 75 -11.51 -0.57 -13.96
CA PHE A 75 -10.67 -0.06 -12.90
C PHE A 75 -11.43 1.01 -12.12
N LEU A 76 -11.19 1.05 -10.81
CA LEU A 76 -11.64 2.14 -9.95
C LEU A 76 -10.41 2.91 -9.47
N SER A 77 -10.20 4.09 -10.06
CA SER A 77 -9.16 5.05 -9.70
C SER A 77 -9.62 5.86 -8.49
N PHE A 78 -8.83 5.84 -7.42
CA PHE A 78 -9.04 6.72 -6.26
C PHE A 78 -7.75 7.43 -5.81
N LEU A 79 -6.59 6.96 -6.27
CA LEU A 79 -5.33 7.61 -5.97
C LEU A 79 -5.17 8.86 -6.84
N PRO A 80 -4.42 9.88 -6.38
CA PRO A 80 -4.14 11.04 -7.23
C PRO A 80 -3.33 10.64 -8.46
N LEU A 81 -3.72 11.14 -9.64
CA LEU A 81 -2.98 10.94 -10.90
C LEU A 81 -1.58 11.56 -10.88
N SER A 82 -1.28 12.44 -9.94
CA SER A 82 0.07 12.96 -9.70
C SER A 82 1.01 11.93 -9.08
N HIS A 83 0.49 10.82 -8.54
CA HIS A 83 1.30 9.74 -8.02
C HIS A 83 1.66 8.74 -9.13
N SER A 84 2.95 8.41 -9.25
CA SER A 84 3.48 7.58 -10.33
C SER A 84 2.78 6.22 -10.50
N TYR A 85 2.45 5.57 -9.38
CA TYR A 85 1.73 4.30 -9.38
C TYR A 85 0.34 4.40 -10.04
N GLU A 86 -0.46 5.41 -9.70
CA GLU A 86 -1.78 5.58 -10.31
C GLU A 86 -1.65 6.05 -11.76
N HIS A 87 -0.78 7.03 -12.00
CA HIS A 87 -0.48 7.53 -13.34
C HIS A 87 -0.19 6.38 -14.31
N THR A 88 0.71 5.47 -13.96
CA THR A 88 1.11 4.40 -14.89
C THR A 88 0.19 3.20 -14.83
N ALA A 89 -0.09 2.69 -13.62
CA ALA A 89 -0.78 1.41 -13.45
C ALA A 89 -2.30 1.56 -13.27
N GLY A 90 -2.79 2.71 -12.79
CA GLY A 90 -4.22 3.03 -12.66
C GLY A 90 -4.81 3.78 -13.86
N GLN A 91 -3.98 4.43 -14.68
CA GLN A 91 -4.42 5.19 -15.84
C GLN A 91 -3.87 4.64 -17.16
N PHE A 92 -2.54 4.66 -17.40
CA PHE A 92 -2.00 4.25 -18.70
C PHE A 92 -2.13 2.74 -18.98
N TRP A 93 -2.00 1.88 -17.97
CA TRP A 93 -2.19 0.44 -18.15
C TRP A 93 -3.63 0.07 -18.54
N PRO A 94 -4.69 0.56 -17.85
CA PRO A 94 -6.07 0.35 -18.29
C PRO A 94 -6.33 0.89 -19.70
N ILE A 95 -5.80 2.06 -20.06
CA ILE A 95 -5.93 2.61 -21.42
C ILE A 95 -5.32 1.65 -22.45
N ALA A 96 -4.12 1.13 -22.19
CA ALA A 96 -3.45 0.18 -23.08
C ALA A 96 -4.21 -1.15 -23.22
N LEU A 97 -4.99 -1.54 -22.21
CA LEU A 97 -5.87 -2.71 -22.25
C LEU A 97 -7.22 -2.46 -22.94
N GLY A 98 -7.55 -1.21 -23.29
CA GLY A 98 -8.90 -0.84 -23.72
C GLY A 98 -9.95 -0.97 -22.61
N ALA A 99 -9.53 -0.86 -21.35
CA ALA A 99 -10.38 -0.98 -20.16
C ALA A 99 -11.11 0.33 -19.86
N GLN A 100 -12.11 0.26 -18.97
CA GLN A 100 -12.81 1.44 -18.46
C GLN A 100 -12.21 1.89 -17.12
N ILE A 101 -12.10 3.20 -16.91
CA ILE A 101 -11.64 3.78 -15.66
C ILE A 101 -12.80 4.58 -15.05
N TYR A 102 -13.20 4.21 -13.84
CA TYR A 102 -14.13 4.97 -13.01
C TYR A 102 -13.33 5.73 -11.96
N TYR A 103 -13.65 6.99 -11.75
CA TYR A 103 -13.02 7.80 -10.71
C TYR A 103 -13.91 7.81 -9.47
N ALA A 104 -13.34 7.41 -8.32
CA ALA A 104 -14.03 7.47 -7.05
C ALA A 104 -14.26 8.93 -6.61
N GLU A 105 -15.36 9.16 -5.91
CA GLU A 105 -15.70 10.49 -5.37
C GLU A 105 -14.82 10.86 -4.17
N GLY A 106 -14.19 9.87 -3.54
CA GLY A 106 -13.34 10.00 -2.37
C GLY A 106 -13.06 8.63 -1.74
N ALA A 107 -12.10 8.58 -0.81
CA ALA A 107 -11.74 7.34 -0.12
C ALA A 107 -12.90 6.83 0.78
N GLU A 108 -13.70 7.74 1.31
CA GLU A 108 -14.86 7.51 2.15
C GLU A 108 -16.02 6.84 1.39
N HIS A 109 -16.13 7.10 0.09
CA HIS A 109 -17.16 6.57 -0.82
C HIS A 109 -16.76 5.26 -1.51
N LEU A 110 -15.51 4.80 -1.31
CA LEU A 110 -14.93 3.75 -2.12
C LEU A 110 -15.73 2.45 -2.16
N LEU A 111 -16.25 1.97 -1.03
CA LEU A 111 -17.07 0.74 -1.01
C LEU A 111 -18.39 0.90 -1.78
N ALA A 112 -18.99 2.10 -1.77
CA ALA A 112 -20.19 2.38 -2.55
C ALA A 112 -19.86 2.47 -4.04
N ASN A 113 -18.80 3.18 -4.41
CA ASN A 113 -18.33 3.26 -5.80
C ASN A 113 -17.93 1.87 -6.33
N MET A 114 -17.32 1.00 -5.53
CA MET A 114 -17.03 -0.39 -5.91
C MET A 114 -18.30 -1.21 -6.17
N ALA A 115 -19.36 -1.02 -5.39
CA ALA A 115 -20.62 -1.72 -5.61
C ALA A 115 -21.33 -1.25 -6.91
N GLU A 116 -21.17 0.03 -7.26
CA GLU A 116 -21.73 0.63 -8.48
C GLU A 116 -20.91 0.30 -9.73
N ALA A 117 -19.63 0.67 -9.75
CA ALA A 117 -18.73 0.46 -10.90
C ALA A 117 -18.39 -1.02 -11.12
N LYS A 118 -18.52 -1.83 -10.06
CA LYS A 118 -18.21 -3.26 -10.03
C LYS A 118 -16.82 -3.54 -10.62
N PRO A 119 -15.73 -2.98 -10.10
CA PRO A 119 -14.42 -3.10 -10.74
C PRO A 119 -13.95 -4.56 -10.83
N THR A 120 -13.14 -4.86 -11.84
CA THR A 120 -12.45 -6.16 -11.98
C THR A 120 -11.04 -6.11 -11.40
N VAL A 121 -10.40 -4.94 -11.43
CA VAL A 121 -9.08 -4.72 -10.82
C VAL A 121 -9.13 -3.41 -10.02
N VAL A 122 -8.56 -3.44 -8.82
CA VAL A 122 -8.45 -2.26 -7.96
C VAL A 122 -7.00 -2.12 -7.53
N MET A 123 -6.40 -0.98 -7.90
CA MET A 123 -5.05 -0.59 -7.52
C MET A 123 -5.14 0.27 -6.26
N ALA A 124 -4.43 -0.08 -5.19
CA ALA A 124 -4.52 0.64 -3.93
C ALA A 124 -3.24 0.59 -3.09
N VAL A 125 -3.16 1.49 -2.12
CA VAL A 125 -2.13 1.48 -1.07
C VAL A 125 -2.53 0.58 0.11
N PRO A 126 -1.57 0.00 0.87
CA PRO A 126 -1.85 -0.84 2.04
C PRO A 126 -2.85 -0.26 3.03
N ARG A 127 -2.75 1.05 3.29
CA ARG A 127 -3.62 1.76 4.23
C ARG A 127 -5.10 1.58 3.93
N LEU A 128 -5.46 1.56 2.64
CA LEU A 128 -6.86 1.37 2.26
C LEU A 128 -7.33 -0.04 2.60
N TYR A 129 -6.50 -1.05 2.38
CA TYR A 129 -6.82 -2.44 2.74
C TYR A 129 -6.95 -2.61 4.26
N GLU A 130 -6.10 -1.94 5.06
CA GLU A 130 -6.25 -1.90 6.52
C GLU A 130 -7.59 -1.29 6.95
N MET A 131 -7.96 -0.15 6.37
CA MET A 131 -9.25 0.50 6.64
C MET A 131 -10.43 -0.39 6.26
N MET A 132 -10.35 -1.06 5.11
CA MET A 132 -11.37 -2.01 4.65
C MET A 132 -11.46 -3.21 5.60
N HIS A 133 -10.33 -3.78 6.01
CA HIS A 133 -10.28 -4.86 7.00
C HIS A 133 -10.95 -4.44 8.30
N ALA A 134 -10.56 -3.30 8.90
CA ALA A 134 -11.16 -2.78 10.13
C ALA A 134 -12.68 -2.60 9.99
N ARG A 135 -13.15 -2.01 8.88
CA ARG A 135 -14.58 -1.81 8.61
C ARG A 135 -15.35 -3.12 8.44
N ILE A 136 -14.78 -4.10 7.75
CA ILE A 136 -15.40 -5.43 7.56
C ILE A 136 -15.49 -6.14 8.91
N THR A 137 -14.38 -6.23 9.65
CA THR A 137 -14.31 -6.92 10.94
C THR A 137 -15.29 -6.31 11.95
N ARG A 138 -15.34 -4.98 12.05
CA ARG A 138 -16.34 -4.28 12.88
C ARG A 138 -17.77 -4.58 12.43
N GLY A 139 -18.05 -4.51 11.13
CA GLY A 139 -19.37 -4.76 10.57
C GLY A 139 -19.87 -6.19 10.80
N VAL A 140 -18.96 -7.16 10.89
CA VAL A 140 -19.26 -8.56 11.22
C VAL A 140 -19.51 -8.72 12.73
N ALA A 141 -18.63 -8.17 13.57
CA ALA A 141 -18.79 -8.21 15.03
C ALA A 141 -20.13 -7.59 15.48
N LYS A 142 -20.54 -6.48 14.85
CA LYS A 142 -21.84 -5.84 15.12
C LYS A 142 -23.04 -6.72 14.79
N GLN A 143 -22.93 -7.62 13.80
CA GLN A 143 -24.02 -8.56 13.48
C GLN A 143 -24.12 -9.70 14.49
N GLY A 144 -22.98 -10.10 15.08
CA GLY A 144 -22.93 -11.13 16.11
C GLY A 144 -23.42 -12.51 15.68
N GLY A 145 -23.49 -13.41 16.66
CA GLY A 145 -24.20 -14.68 16.57
C GLY A 145 -23.65 -15.63 15.51
N LEU A 146 -24.54 -16.27 14.75
CA LEU A 146 -24.15 -17.28 13.76
C LEU A 146 -23.38 -16.68 12.57
N LYS A 147 -23.73 -15.46 12.14
CA LYS A 147 -23.08 -14.81 10.99
C LYS A 147 -21.62 -14.51 11.27
N GLU A 148 -21.32 -14.00 12.46
CA GLU A 148 -19.95 -13.77 12.91
C GLU A 148 -19.16 -15.09 12.99
N LYS A 149 -19.74 -16.14 13.60
CA LYS A 149 -19.09 -17.45 13.68
C LYS A 149 -18.76 -18.03 12.30
N LEU A 150 -19.69 -17.95 11.36
CA LEU A 150 -19.46 -18.43 9.99
C LEU A 150 -18.38 -17.61 9.27
N PHE A 151 -18.39 -16.29 9.45
CA PHE A 151 -17.37 -15.40 8.86
C PHE A 151 -15.97 -15.71 9.40
N ASN A 152 -15.82 -15.75 10.72
CA ASN A 152 -14.55 -16.05 11.37
C ASN A 152 -14.05 -17.45 11.00
N ARG A 153 -14.96 -18.43 10.83
CA ARG A 153 -14.61 -19.77 10.34
C ARG A 153 -14.13 -19.75 8.89
N ALA A 154 -14.74 -18.94 8.02
CA ALA A 154 -14.31 -18.79 6.63
C ALA A 154 -12.90 -18.18 6.55
N VAL A 155 -12.62 -17.16 7.35
CA VAL A 155 -11.28 -16.56 7.46
C VAL A 155 -10.28 -17.61 7.96
N ALA A 156 -10.57 -18.31 9.05
CA ALA A 156 -9.66 -19.31 9.63
C ALA A 156 -9.32 -20.46 8.65
N LEU A 157 -10.33 -21.03 7.98
CA LEU A 157 -10.09 -22.10 7.00
C LEU A 157 -9.37 -21.58 5.75
N GLY A 158 -9.69 -20.36 5.29
CA GLY A 158 -9.00 -19.75 4.16
C GLY A 158 -7.55 -19.43 4.45
N ALA A 159 -7.24 -18.93 5.65
CA ALA A 159 -5.87 -18.67 6.10
C ALA A 159 -5.07 -19.98 6.20
N LYS A 160 -5.66 -21.02 6.80
CA LYS A 160 -5.06 -22.37 6.86
C LYS A 160 -4.76 -22.94 5.47
N ALA A 161 -5.70 -22.81 4.53
CA ALA A 161 -5.52 -23.25 3.15
C ALA A 161 -4.45 -22.44 2.40
N TYR A 162 -4.34 -21.14 2.68
CA TYR A 162 -3.29 -20.31 2.12
C TYR A 162 -1.89 -20.72 2.62
N GLU A 163 -1.72 -20.90 3.93
CA GLU A 163 -0.43 -21.31 4.51
C GLU A 163 -0.01 -22.72 4.08
N ARG A 164 -0.97 -23.63 4.00
CA ARG A 164 -0.76 -25.04 3.66
C ARG A 164 -1.91 -25.53 2.78
N PRO A 165 -1.77 -25.50 1.44
CA PRO A 165 -2.81 -25.87 0.48
C PRO A 165 -3.47 -27.23 0.75
N ASP A 166 -2.69 -28.22 1.20
CA ASP A 166 -3.18 -29.59 1.44
C ASP A 166 -3.59 -29.89 2.90
N SER A 167 -3.56 -28.88 3.79
CA SER A 167 -3.79 -29.11 5.22
C SER A 167 -5.26 -29.27 5.64
N LEU A 168 -6.21 -29.02 4.72
CA LEU A 168 -7.64 -29.17 5.01
C LEU A 168 -8.05 -30.65 4.96
N ASN A 169 -8.57 -31.15 6.08
CA ASN A 169 -9.18 -32.49 6.11
C ASN A 169 -10.51 -32.53 5.34
N ILE A 170 -11.06 -33.73 5.08
CA ILE A 170 -12.26 -33.92 4.26
C ILE A 170 -13.46 -33.10 4.79
N PHE A 171 -13.65 -33.07 6.11
CA PHE A 171 -14.73 -32.30 6.73
C PHE A 171 -14.52 -30.79 6.58
N GLU A 172 -13.30 -30.31 6.76
CA GLU A 172 -12.93 -28.91 6.54
C GLU A 172 -13.07 -28.51 5.08
N ARG A 173 -12.77 -29.40 4.12
CA ARG A 173 -12.99 -29.16 2.69
C ARG A 173 -14.47 -28.96 2.39
N LEU A 174 -15.33 -29.85 2.90
CA LEU A 174 -16.79 -29.70 2.76
C LEU A 174 -17.29 -28.41 3.41
N GLN A 175 -16.85 -28.11 4.64
CA GLN A 175 -17.19 -26.88 5.33
C GLN A 175 -16.71 -25.65 4.54
N ASN A 176 -15.51 -25.70 3.97
CA ASN A 176 -14.96 -24.61 3.18
C ASN A 176 -15.79 -24.35 1.91
N THR A 177 -16.23 -25.39 1.20
CA THR A 177 -17.13 -25.27 0.05
C THR A 177 -18.49 -24.64 0.42
N VAL A 178 -19.05 -25.00 1.58
CA VAL A 178 -20.28 -24.36 2.07
C VAL A 178 -20.04 -22.87 2.37
N LEU A 179 -18.92 -22.54 3.01
CA LEU A 179 -18.54 -21.17 3.35
C LEU A 179 -18.23 -20.31 2.11
N ASP A 180 -17.77 -20.91 1.00
CA ASP A 180 -17.62 -20.20 -0.28
C ASP A 180 -18.95 -19.59 -0.72
N THR A 181 -20.04 -20.35 -0.59
CA THR A 181 -21.37 -19.90 -1.01
C THR A 181 -22.01 -18.97 0.02
N LEU A 182 -21.92 -19.30 1.31
CA LEU A 182 -22.61 -18.54 2.36
C LEU A 182 -21.93 -17.23 2.73
N VAL A 183 -20.59 -17.19 2.66
CA VAL A 183 -19.77 -16.05 3.10
C VAL A 183 -19.05 -15.42 1.92
N ARG A 184 -18.15 -16.15 1.25
CA ARG A 184 -17.23 -15.53 0.26
C ARG A 184 -17.96 -14.95 -0.94
N LYS A 185 -19.01 -15.62 -1.44
CA LYS A 185 -19.86 -15.09 -2.51
C LYS A 185 -20.50 -13.75 -2.12
N LYS A 186 -21.06 -13.65 -0.91
CA LYS A 186 -21.67 -12.40 -0.40
C LYS A 186 -20.64 -11.29 -0.20
N VAL A 187 -19.43 -11.65 0.23
CA VAL A 187 -18.32 -10.71 0.36
C VAL A 187 -17.93 -10.19 -1.03
N LYS A 188 -17.72 -11.08 -2.01
CA LYS A 188 -17.43 -10.70 -3.40
C LYS A 188 -18.51 -9.81 -4.02
N GLU A 189 -19.79 -10.10 -3.76
CA GLU A 189 -20.92 -9.28 -4.22
C GLU A 189 -20.85 -7.84 -3.70
N ARG A 190 -20.37 -7.61 -2.47
CA ARG A 190 -20.16 -6.25 -1.94
C ARG A 190 -19.05 -5.48 -2.68
N PHE A 191 -18.14 -6.18 -3.34
CA PHE A 191 -17.11 -5.62 -4.22
C PHE A 191 -17.52 -5.66 -5.70
N GLY A 192 -18.82 -5.79 -5.98
CA GLY A 192 -19.38 -5.79 -7.33
C GLY A 192 -19.40 -7.16 -8.01
N GLY A 193 -18.94 -8.22 -7.35
CA GLY A 193 -19.13 -9.61 -7.76
C GLY A 193 -18.20 -10.12 -8.87
N ARG A 194 -17.46 -9.23 -9.55
CA ARG A 194 -16.54 -9.59 -10.65
C ARG A 194 -15.08 -9.18 -10.41
N LEU A 195 -14.74 -8.82 -9.18
CA LEU A 195 -13.37 -8.50 -8.80
C LEU A 195 -12.46 -9.72 -9.03
N LYS A 196 -11.39 -9.52 -9.79
CA LYS A 196 -10.37 -10.52 -10.13
C LYS A 196 -9.13 -10.36 -9.26
N ALA A 197 -8.72 -9.12 -9.00
CA ALA A 197 -7.57 -8.83 -8.16
C ALA A 197 -7.65 -7.46 -7.48
N PHE A 198 -7.17 -7.45 -6.24
CA PHE A 198 -6.61 -6.28 -5.59
C PHE A 198 -5.11 -6.24 -5.88
N VAL A 199 -4.57 -5.06 -6.14
CA VAL A 199 -3.12 -4.84 -6.25
C VAL A 199 -2.70 -3.82 -5.20
N SER A 200 -1.72 -4.17 -4.37
CA SER A 200 -1.20 -3.34 -3.30
C SER A 200 0.19 -2.85 -3.65
N GLY A 201 0.41 -1.54 -3.59
CA GLY A 201 1.72 -0.93 -3.86
C GLY A 201 1.91 0.40 -3.11
N GLY A 202 3.11 0.98 -3.24
CA GLY A 202 3.47 2.28 -2.64
C GLY A 202 3.93 2.23 -1.17
N ALA A 203 3.59 1.16 -0.44
CA ALA A 203 4.15 0.83 0.88
C ALA A 203 4.06 -0.69 1.12
N PRO A 204 4.75 -1.24 2.14
CA PRO A 204 4.59 -2.64 2.51
C PRO A 204 3.18 -2.96 3.01
N LEU A 205 2.61 -4.06 2.54
CA LEU A 205 1.33 -4.58 3.04
C LEU A 205 1.59 -5.50 4.23
N ASN A 206 0.80 -5.34 5.29
CA ASN A 206 0.83 -6.31 6.39
C ASN A 206 0.37 -7.70 5.86
N PRO A 207 1.19 -8.75 6.01
CA PRO A 207 0.85 -10.10 5.53
C PRO A 207 -0.48 -10.62 6.06
N ASP A 208 -0.85 -10.30 7.31
CA ASP A 208 -2.11 -10.75 7.92
C ASP A 208 -3.32 -10.15 7.21
N ILE A 209 -3.23 -8.88 6.77
CA ILE A 209 -4.25 -8.25 5.91
C ILE A 209 -4.32 -8.96 4.57
N GLY A 210 -3.16 -9.27 3.98
CA GLY A 210 -3.08 -10.00 2.72
C GLY A 210 -3.75 -11.38 2.77
N VAL A 211 -3.46 -12.12 3.83
CA VAL A 211 -4.05 -13.43 4.13
C VAL A 211 -5.54 -13.29 4.41
N PHE A 212 -5.99 -12.30 5.16
CA PHE A 212 -7.41 -12.06 5.44
C PHE A 212 -8.24 -11.90 4.16
N PHE A 213 -7.83 -11.03 3.23
CA PHE A 213 -8.56 -10.83 1.98
C PHE A 213 -8.53 -12.09 1.10
N THR A 214 -7.37 -12.73 1.00
CA THR A 214 -7.21 -13.97 0.23
C THR A 214 -8.07 -15.10 0.81
N ALA A 215 -8.15 -15.20 2.14
CA ALA A 215 -8.99 -16.16 2.85
C ALA A 215 -10.49 -15.94 2.60
N LEU A 216 -10.91 -14.72 2.24
CA LEU A 216 -12.27 -14.39 1.81
C LEU A 216 -12.50 -14.55 0.31
N GLY A 217 -11.50 -15.05 -0.43
CA GLY A 217 -11.55 -15.24 -1.87
C GLY A 217 -11.32 -13.96 -2.66
N LEU A 218 -10.80 -12.91 -2.02
CA LEU A 218 -10.42 -11.64 -2.65
C LEU A 218 -8.90 -11.62 -2.79
N GLY A 219 -8.40 -12.06 -3.93
CA GLY A 219 -6.97 -12.15 -4.14
C GLY A 219 -6.32 -10.76 -4.11
N ILE A 220 -5.27 -10.60 -3.30
CA ILE A 220 -4.43 -9.40 -3.26
C ILE A 220 -3.01 -9.71 -3.74
N ASN A 221 -2.51 -8.92 -4.68
CA ASN A 221 -1.17 -9.03 -5.25
C ASN A 221 -0.34 -7.86 -4.73
N GLN A 222 0.80 -8.13 -4.10
CA GLN A 222 1.72 -7.06 -3.71
C GLN A 222 2.66 -6.73 -4.86
N GLY A 223 2.88 -5.45 -5.11
CA GLY A 223 3.85 -4.92 -6.04
C GLY A 223 4.81 -3.95 -5.36
N TYR A 224 6.02 -3.87 -5.91
CA TYR A 224 7.08 -3.02 -5.44
C TYR A 224 7.68 -2.21 -6.58
N GLY A 225 8.03 -0.98 -6.27
CA GLY A 225 8.78 -0.08 -7.11
C GLY A 225 8.73 1.34 -6.54
N GLN A 226 9.27 2.27 -7.30
CA GLN A 226 9.35 3.67 -6.94
C GLN A 226 9.23 4.54 -8.21
N THR A 227 8.99 5.83 -8.04
CA THR A 227 8.84 6.73 -9.19
C THR A 227 10.06 6.69 -10.10
N GLU A 228 11.27 6.56 -9.55
CA GLU A 228 12.56 6.49 -10.27
C GLU A 228 12.71 5.24 -11.14
N SER A 229 11.90 4.21 -10.91
CA SER A 229 11.92 2.95 -11.66
C SER A 229 10.77 2.84 -12.64
N GLY A 230 10.07 3.94 -12.97
CA GLY A 230 8.81 3.93 -13.71
C GLY A 230 7.84 2.99 -13.01
N PRO A 231 6.89 3.48 -12.22
CA PRO A 231 6.65 3.09 -10.82
C PRO A 231 6.83 1.64 -10.31
N VAL A 232 6.87 0.58 -11.13
CA VAL A 232 6.86 -0.83 -10.72
C VAL A 232 8.11 -1.58 -11.20
N ILE A 233 8.74 -2.29 -10.27
CA ILE A 233 9.88 -3.19 -10.49
C ILE A 233 9.41 -4.65 -10.48
N SER A 234 8.50 -5.01 -9.57
CA SER A 234 8.07 -6.39 -9.35
C SER A 234 6.62 -6.46 -8.87
N VAL A 235 5.93 -7.57 -9.18
CA VAL A 235 4.57 -7.86 -8.70
C VAL A 235 4.42 -9.35 -8.45
N ASN A 236 3.70 -9.72 -7.38
CA ASN A 236 3.31 -11.10 -7.13
C ASN A 236 2.41 -11.61 -8.26
N PRO A 237 2.74 -12.72 -8.92
CA PRO A 237 1.84 -13.35 -9.88
C PRO A 237 0.60 -13.93 -9.19
N CYS A 238 -0.51 -14.05 -9.92
CA CYS A 238 -1.80 -14.40 -9.33
C CYS A 238 -1.92 -15.85 -8.83
N ASP A 239 -1.17 -16.77 -9.41
CA ASP A 239 -1.12 -18.20 -9.09
C ASP A 239 -0.15 -18.56 -7.96
N ARG A 240 0.92 -17.78 -7.78
CA ARG A 240 1.99 -18.06 -6.80
C ARG A 240 2.26 -16.91 -5.84
N ARG A 241 1.20 -16.28 -5.35
CA ARG A 241 1.29 -15.14 -4.42
C ARG A 241 1.97 -15.56 -3.11
N LYS A 242 2.99 -14.82 -2.70
CA LYS A 242 3.59 -14.94 -1.38
C LYS A 242 3.46 -13.62 -0.62
N MET A 243 2.65 -13.60 0.44
CA MET A 243 2.34 -12.39 1.21
C MET A 243 3.54 -11.75 1.94
N HIS A 244 4.67 -12.44 2.03
CA HIS A 244 5.91 -11.88 2.58
C HIS A 244 6.88 -11.37 1.51
N THR A 245 6.48 -11.39 0.24
CA THR A 245 7.29 -10.97 -0.90
C THR A 245 6.53 -9.95 -1.73
N VAL A 246 7.24 -9.26 -2.62
CA VAL A 246 6.68 -8.31 -3.59
C VAL A 246 6.68 -8.88 -5.01
N GLY A 247 6.95 -10.19 -5.13
CA GLY A 247 6.82 -10.96 -6.35
C GLY A 247 8.06 -11.00 -7.22
N VAL A 248 7.86 -11.33 -8.49
CA VAL A 248 8.95 -11.48 -9.47
C VAL A 248 9.20 -10.15 -10.18
N ILE A 249 10.45 -9.91 -10.55
CA ILE A 249 10.82 -8.72 -11.32
C ILE A 249 10.12 -8.72 -12.69
N PHE A 250 9.86 -7.52 -13.20
CA PHE A 250 9.32 -7.37 -14.55
C PHE A 250 10.29 -7.93 -15.59
N PRO A 251 9.78 -8.48 -16.70
CA PRO A 251 10.60 -8.89 -17.84
C PRO A 251 11.55 -7.77 -18.29
N ASP A 252 12.65 -8.13 -18.93
CA ASP A 252 13.65 -7.18 -19.45
C ASP A 252 14.19 -6.19 -18.39
N THR A 253 14.18 -6.63 -17.12
CA THR A 253 14.73 -5.92 -15.97
C THR A 253 15.84 -6.77 -15.37
N GLU A 254 17.02 -6.19 -15.22
CA GLU A 254 18.11 -6.79 -14.46
C GLU A 254 17.99 -6.38 -12.99
N LEU A 255 18.22 -7.34 -12.09
CA LEU A 255 18.24 -7.10 -10.64
C LEU A 255 19.57 -7.60 -10.06
N LYS A 256 20.17 -6.79 -9.19
CA LYS A 256 21.36 -7.13 -8.43
C LYS A 256 21.15 -6.73 -6.97
N ILE A 257 21.54 -7.59 -6.04
CA ILE A 257 21.63 -7.24 -4.61
C ILE A 257 23.08 -6.82 -4.35
N ALA A 258 23.30 -5.60 -3.87
CA ALA A 258 24.62 -5.10 -3.50
C ALA A 258 25.13 -5.75 -2.20
N ASP A 259 26.42 -5.57 -1.89
CA ASP A 259 27.07 -6.18 -0.71
C ASP A 259 26.42 -5.75 0.62
N ASP A 260 25.82 -4.56 0.67
CA ASP A 260 25.09 -4.04 1.82
C ASP A 260 23.59 -4.43 1.83
N GLY A 261 23.17 -5.28 0.87
CA GLY A 261 21.80 -5.73 0.70
C GLY A 261 20.91 -4.79 -0.12
N GLU A 262 21.43 -3.67 -0.64
CA GLU A 262 20.65 -2.73 -1.47
C GLU A 262 20.20 -3.40 -2.78
N ILE A 263 18.94 -3.19 -3.14
CA ILE A 263 18.37 -3.63 -4.40
C ILE A 263 18.79 -2.64 -5.49
N LEU A 264 19.44 -3.14 -6.53
CA LEU A 264 19.82 -2.38 -7.70
C LEU A 264 19.06 -2.93 -8.90
N VAL A 265 18.50 -2.04 -9.71
CA VAL A 265 17.78 -2.43 -10.93
C VAL A 265 18.30 -1.70 -12.14
N LYS A 266 18.32 -2.38 -13.29
CA LYS A 266 18.73 -1.81 -14.57
C LYS A 266 17.78 -2.30 -15.66
N GLY A 267 17.49 -1.42 -16.61
CA GLY A 267 16.60 -1.73 -17.73
C GLY A 267 15.80 -0.50 -18.18
N PRO A 268 14.88 -0.68 -19.13
CA PRO A 268 14.09 0.41 -19.71
C PRO A 268 13.26 1.19 -18.69
N LEU A 269 12.94 0.58 -17.55
CA LEU A 269 12.18 1.16 -16.45
C LEU A 269 12.90 2.31 -15.71
N VAL A 270 14.23 2.37 -15.79
CA VAL A 270 15.02 3.35 -15.02
C VAL A 270 14.74 4.76 -15.56
N MET A 271 14.50 5.71 -14.65
CA MET A 271 14.30 7.12 -14.99
C MET A 271 15.44 7.69 -15.84
N LYS A 272 15.16 8.77 -16.57
CA LYS A 272 16.22 9.54 -17.26
C LYS A 272 17.08 10.33 -16.27
N GLY A 273 16.50 10.70 -15.14
CA GLY A 273 17.13 11.50 -14.09
C GLY A 273 16.14 12.44 -13.41
N TYR A 274 16.64 13.28 -12.52
CA TYR A 274 15.88 14.35 -11.88
C TYR A 274 15.95 15.64 -12.71
N TRP A 275 14.81 16.30 -12.90
CA TRP A 275 14.70 17.55 -13.65
C TRP A 275 15.54 18.65 -13.02
N ARG A 276 16.55 19.13 -13.76
CA ARG A 276 17.50 20.17 -13.34
C ARG A 276 18.26 19.84 -12.05
N ASP A 277 18.51 18.55 -11.81
CA ASP A 277 19.22 18.07 -10.61
C ASP A 277 20.16 16.90 -10.97
N ASP A 278 21.19 17.23 -11.74
CA ASP A 278 22.17 16.26 -12.24
C ASP A 278 22.99 15.63 -11.10
N ASP A 279 23.19 16.36 -10.00
CA ASP A 279 23.93 15.87 -8.83
C ASP A 279 23.20 14.72 -8.13
N ASN A 280 21.89 14.87 -7.86
CA ASN A 280 21.13 13.75 -7.34
C ASN A 280 20.95 12.64 -8.38
N THR A 281 20.90 12.98 -9.67
CA THR A 281 20.82 11.99 -10.75
C THR A 281 22.04 11.07 -10.73
N ARG A 282 23.26 11.63 -10.75
CA ARG A 282 24.52 10.86 -10.70
C ARG A 282 24.68 10.02 -9.43
N LYS A 283 24.08 10.44 -8.31
CA LYS A 283 24.09 9.67 -7.05
C LYS A 283 23.10 8.51 -7.05
N THR A 284 22.04 8.61 -7.84
CA THR A 284 20.91 7.67 -7.81
C THR A 284 20.98 6.65 -8.96
N VAL A 285 21.50 7.07 -10.12
CA VAL A 285 21.74 6.19 -11.27
C VAL A 285 23.24 6.16 -11.56
N VAL A 286 23.85 5.00 -11.34
CA VAL A 286 25.30 4.77 -11.50
C VAL A 286 25.50 3.65 -12.51
N ASP A 287 26.19 3.92 -13.63
CA ASP A 287 26.44 2.95 -14.71
C ASP A 287 25.16 2.26 -15.25
N GLY A 288 24.07 3.02 -15.25
CA GLY A 288 22.73 2.57 -15.66
C GLY A 288 21.97 1.76 -14.60
N TRP A 289 22.57 1.51 -13.44
CA TRP A 289 21.90 0.90 -12.29
C TRP A 289 21.23 1.97 -11.45
N LEU A 290 19.94 1.79 -11.21
CA LEU A 290 19.19 2.55 -10.23
C LEU A 290 19.47 1.98 -8.84
N HIS A 291 20.06 2.81 -7.97
CA HIS A 291 20.18 2.56 -6.54
C HIS A 291 18.84 2.87 -5.87
N THR A 292 18.13 1.83 -5.42
CA THR A 292 16.76 2.03 -4.92
C THR A 292 16.70 2.62 -3.52
N GLY A 293 17.77 2.50 -2.74
CA GLY A 293 17.77 2.79 -1.32
C GLY A 293 16.93 1.82 -0.49
N ASP A 294 16.42 0.74 -1.09
CA ASP A 294 15.65 -0.31 -0.42
C ASP A 294 16.51 -1.58 -0.30
N ILE A 295 16.43 -2.24 0.85
CA ILE A 295 17.18 -3.46 1.18
C ILE A 295 16.29 -4.68 0.98
N GLY A 296 16.82 -5.74 0.38
CA GLY A 296 16.06 -6.96 0.19
C GLY A 296 16.89 -8.15 -0.27
N HIS A 297 16.20 -9.25 -0.54
CA HIS A 297 16.80 -10.46 -1.10
C HIS A 297 15.79 -11.16 -2.01
N VAL A 298 16.29 -12.02 -2.88
CA VAL A 298 15.47 -12.88 -3.74
C VAL A 298 15.41 -14.26 -3.11
N ASP A 299 14.20 -14.82 -2.98
CA ASP A 299 14.03 -16.18 -2.48
C ASP A 299 14.27 -17.25 -3.56
N GLU A 300 14.24 -18.52 -3.15
CA GLU A 300 14.52 -19.67 -4.03
C GLU A 300 13.56 -19.78 -5.23
N ASP A 301 12.34 -19.21 -5.12
CA ASP A 301 11.35 -19.20 -6.21
C ASP A 301 11.42 -17.91 -7.05
N GLY A 302 12.49 -17.12 -6.90
CA GLY A 302 12.71 -15.88 -7.64
C GLY A 302 11.85 -14.71 -7.19
N HIS A 303 11.23 -14.77 -6.01
CA HIS A 303 10.43 -13.67 -5.48
C HIS A 303 11.31 -12.70 -4.68
N LEU A 304 11.23 -11.43 -5.01
CA LEU A 304 11.87 -10.36 -4.28
C LEU A 304 11.15 -10.13 -2.95
N ARG A 305 11.91 -10.06 -1.87
CA ARG A 305 11.43 -9.67 -0.54
C ARG A 305 12.12 -8.38 -0.11
N ILE A 306 11.31 -7.38 0.21
CA ILE A 306 11.79 -6.12 0.79
C ILE A 306 11.91 -6.30 2.30
N THR A 307 13.09 -6.01 2.82
CA THR A 307 13.36 -6.04 4.25
C THR A 307 13.13 -4.66 4.86
N ASP A 308 13.66 -3.59 4.22
CA ASP A 308 13.51 -2.22 4.73
C ASP A 308 13.94 -1.14 3.72
N ARG A 309 13.81 0.14 4.11
CA ARG A 309 14.49 1.28 3.47
C ARG A 309 15.76 1.64 4.21
N LYS A 310 16.88 1.75 3.50
CA LYS A 310 18.19 2.12 4.05
C LYS A 310 18.19 3.38 4.91
N LYS A 311 17.30 4.34 4.61
CA LYS A 311 17.15 5.61 5.36
C LYS A 311 16.16 5.57 6.51
N ASP A 312 15.22 4.63 6.52
CA ASP A 312 14.19 4.53 7.56
C ASP A 312 14.50 3.45 8.61
N ILE A 313 15.52 2.60 8.38
CA ILE A 313 16.02 1.64 9.38
C ILE A 313 16.36 2.41 10.65
N ILE A 314 15.71 2.01 11.74
CA ILE A 314 16.09 2.46 13.08
C ILE A 314 17.27 1.61 13.52
N VAL A 315 18.44 2.24 13.70
CA VAL A 315 19.58 1.57 14.31
C VAL A 315 19.56 1.89 15.78
N ASN A 316 19.27 0.89 16.63
CA ASN A 316 19.23 1.10 18.08
C ASN A 316 20.64 1.40 18.63
N SER A 317 20.76 1.78 19.91
CA SER A 317 22.08 2.05 20.52
C SER A 317 22.99 0.81 20.63
N GLY A 318 22.41 -0.39 20.50
CA GLY A 318 23.13 -1.66 20.44
C GLY A 318 23.65 -2.03 19.04
N GLY A 319 23.28 -1.27 18.01
CA GLY A 319 23.64 -1.53 16.62
C GLY A 319 22.68 -2.45 15.86
N ASP A 320 21.56 -2.86 16.47
CA ASP A 320 20.55 -3.67 15.78
C ASP A 320 19.71 -2.80 14.84
N ASN A 321 19.43 -3.35 13.66
CA ASN A 321 18.56 -2.74 12.67
C ASN A 321 17.11 -3.15 12.92
N VAL A 322 16.23 -2.16 13.10
CA VAL A 322 14.80 -2.37 13.33
C VAL A 322 13.97 -1.67 12.26
N ALA A 323 13.07 -2.44 11.65
CA ALA A 323 12.17 -1.97 10.62
C ALA A 323 10.90 -1.34 11.22
N PRO A 324 10.75 0.00 11.21
CA PRO A 324 9.66 0.66 11.92
C PRO A 324 8.28 0.31 11.35
N GLN A 325 8.19 0.18 10.01
CA GLN A 325 6.92 -0.05 9.30
C GLN A 325 6.27 -1.38 9.68
N ARG A 326 7.06 -2.40 9.98
CA ARG A 326 6.56 -3.71 10.45
C ARG A 326 5.83 -3.57 11.79
N ILE A 327 6.40 -2.81 12.72
CA ILE A 327 5.85 -2.62 14.06
C ILE A 327 4.60 -1.75 14.00
N GLU A 328 4.65 -0.66 13.25
CA GLU A 328 3.51 0.24 13.02
C GLU A 328 2.33 -0.50 12.38
N GLY A 329 2.61 -1.32 11.35
CA GLY A 329 1.59 -2.13 10.71
C GLY A 329 0.96 -3.17 11.62
N LEU A 330 1.65 -3.65 12.66
CA LEU A 330 1.07 -4.53 13.68
C LEU A 330 0.25 -3.74 14.70
N LEU A 331 0.67 -2.53 15.06
CA LEU A 331 -0.09 -1.65 15.95
C LEU A 331 -1.43 -1.26 15.33
N THR A 332 -1.46 -0.90 14.05
CA THR A 332 -2.70 -0.49 13.35
C THR A 332 -3.65 -1.65 13.03
N LEU A 333 -3.25 -2.91 13.29
CA LEU A 333 -4.17 -4.05 13.26
C LEU A 333 -5.06 -4.13 14.50
N GLU A 334 -4.64 -3.55 15.62
CA GLU A 334 -5.41 -3.60 16.86
C GLU A 334 -6.62 -2.64 16.75
N PRO A 335 -7.83 -3.06 17.16
CA PRO A 335 -9.05 -2.26 17.00
C PRO A 335 -9.02 -0.87 17.61
N GLU A 336 -8.17 -0.67 18.63
CA GLU A 336 -8.03 0.57 19.38
C GLU A 336 -7.17 1.62 18.66
N ILE A 337 -6.32 1.20 17.72
CA ILE A 337 -5.27 2.04 17.13
C ILE A 337 -5.54 2.25 15.64
N SER A 338 -5.74 3.50 15.23
CA SER A 338 -5.91 3.83 13.82
C SER A 338 -4.58 4.12 13.13
N GLN A 339 -3.68 4.87 13.76
CA GLN A 339 -2.39 5.26 13.18
C GLN A 339 -1.29 5.10 14.23
N ALA A 340 -0.08 4.76 13.78
CA ALA A 340 1.08 4.63 14.65
C ALA A 340 2.35 5.09 13.92
N MET A 341 3.28 5.67 14.67
CA MET A 341 4.66 5.88 14.27
C MET A 341 5.59 5.41 15.39
N VAL A 342 6.60 4.60 15.08
CA VAL A 342 7.64 4.24 16.05
C VAL A 342 8.87 5.13 15.91
N TYR A 343 9.53 5.36 17.04
CA TYR A 343 10.69 6.23 17.20
C TYR A 343 11.73 5.53 18.08
N GLY A 344 13.02 5.72 17.80
CA GLY A 344 14.09 5.17 18.64
C GLY A 344 15.45 5.03 17.96
N ASN A 345 15.76 5.90 16.99
CA ASN A 345 17.06 5.88 16.34
C ASN A 345 18.16 6.27 17.34
N ARG A 346 19.20 5.43 17.45
CA ARG A 346 20.30 5.52 18.42
C ARG A 346 19.84 5.49 19.89
N ARG A 347 18.68 4.89 20.16
CA ARG A 347 18.12 4.72 21.51
C ARG A 347 18.11 3.24 21.92
N PRO A 348 18.08 2.91 23.23
CA PRO A 348 18.18 1.54 23.72
C PRO A 348 16.93 0.68 23.47
N HIS A 349 15.79 1.30 23.19
CA HIS A 349 14.53 0.63 22.87
C HIS A 349 13.67 1.56 22.03
N LEU A 350 12.52 1.06 21.55
CA LEU A 350 11.58 1.86 20.78
C LEU A 350 10.49 2.48 21.65
N VAL A 351 10.02 3.64 21.23
CA VAL A 351 8.82 4.31 21.72
C VAL A 351 7.85 4.63 20.58
N GLY A 352 6.58 4.86 20.89
CA GLY A 352 5.52 5.05 19.91
C GLY A 352 4.81 6.40 20.00
N LEU A 353 4.29 6.86 18.87
CA LEU A 353 3.26 7.89 18.75
C LEU A 353 2.01 7.20 18.20
N ILE A 354 0.92 7.22 18.97
CA ILE A 354 -0.31 6.46 18.66
C ILE A 354 -1.48 7.41 18.47
N VAL A 355 -2.29 7.18 17.44
CA VAL A 355 -3.60 7.81 17.24
C VAL A 355 -4.67 6.73 17.44
N PRO A 356 -5.61 6.91 18.37
CA PRO A 356 -6.68 5.94 18.58
C PRO A 356 -7.65 5.89 17.40
N ASP A 357 -8.38 4.79 17.23
CA ASP A 357 -9.51 4.73 16.30
C ASP A 357 -10.67 5.58 16.80
N GLY A 358 -11.24 6.42 15.92
CA GLY A 358 -12.26 7.39 16.32
C GLY A 358 -13.59 6.76 16.77
N GLU A 359 -14.00 5.64 16.18
CA GLU A 359 -15.23 4.94 16.59
C GLU A 359 -15.02 4.20 17.91
N TRP A 360 -13.86 3.54 18.06
CA TRP A 360 -13.46 2.94 19.32
C TRP A 360 -13.35 3.99 20.44
N LEU A 361 -12.71 5.12 20.17
CA LEU A 361 -12.57 6.23 21.12
C LEU A 361 -13.93 6.78 21.53
N LEU A 362 -14.87 6.93 20.60
CA LEU A 362 -16.25 7.32 20.88
C LEU A 362 -16.94 6.33 21.82
N MET A 363 -16.81 5.03 21.55
CA MET A 363 -17.38 3.96 22.39
C MET A 363 -16.74 3.94 23.79
N TRP A 364 -15.42 4.07 23.85
CA TRP A 364 -14.65 4.11 25.08
C TRP A 364 -15.04 5.34 25.92
N ALA A 365 -15.08 6.53 25.33
CA ALA A 365 -15.45 7.78 26.00
C ALA A 365 -16.87 7.73 26.56
N ARG A 366 -17.82 7.13 25.81
CA ARG A 366 -19.19 6.88 26.30
C ARG A 366 -19.22 5.93 27.49
N LYS A 367 -18.39 4.88 27.48
CA LYS A 367 -18.31 3.89 28.56
C LYS A 367 -17.66 4.47 29.82
N THR A 368 -16.68 5.36 29.67
CA THR A 368 -15.94 5.99 30.78
C THR A 368 -16.54 7.31 31.23
N GLY A 369 -17.51 7.86 30.50
CA GLY A 369 -18.14 9.15 30.80
C GLY A 369 -17.26 10.37 30.48
N LYS A 370 -16.22 10.21 29.66
CA LYS A 370 -15.26 11.27 29.34
C LYS A 370 -15.67 12.07 28.09
N PRO A 371 -15.30 13.36 27.98
CA PRO A 371 -15.62 14.16 26.81
C PRO A 371 -14.85 13.66 25.57
N LEU A 372 -15.51 13.65 24.41
CA LEU A 372 -14.89 13.26 23.14
C LEU A 372 -14.05 14.41 22.56
N SER A 373 -12.86 14.58 23.12
CA SER A 373 -11.84 15.49 22.61
C SER A 373 -10.50 14.77 22.64
N LEU A 374 -9.96 14.41 21.46
CA LEU A 374 -8.67 13.71 21.41
C LEU A 374 -7.53 14.56 21.99
N GLU A 375 -7.60 15.88 21.80
CA GLU A 375 -6.64 16.82 22.37
C GLU A 375 -6.58 16.70 23.90
N THR A 376 -7.74 16.72 24.57
CA THR A 376 -7.83 16.57 26.02
C THR A 376 -7.51 15.15 26.47
N LEU A 377 -8.03 14.15 25.76
CA LEU A 377 -7.86 12.75 26.10
C LEU A 377 -6.43 12.25 25.86
N SER A 378 -5.63 12.92 25.03
CA SER A 378 -4.25 12.51 24.76
C SER A 378 -3.36 12.43 26.01
N GLN A 379 -3.72 13.21 27.04
CA GLN A 379 -3.03 13.23 28.34
C GLN A 379 -3.77 12.43 29.42
N ASP A 380 -4.85 11.73 29.05
CA ASP A 380 -5.70 11.01 29.98
C ASP A 380 -5.10 9.63 30.35
N PRO A 381 -4.85 9.36 31.65
CA PRO A 381 -4.24 8.10 32.07
C PRO A 381 -5.07 6.86 31.72
N ASP A 382 -6.41 6.94 31.78
CA ASP A 382 -7.26 5.79 31.48
C ASP A 382 -7.27 5.47 29.98
N LEU A 383 -7.16 6.50 29.12
CA LEU A 383 -6.97 6.28 27.68
C LEU A 383 -5.61 5.64 27.42
N HIS A 384 -4.57 6.12 28.09
CA HIS A 384 -3.23 5.57 27.98
C HIS A 384 -3.22 4.09 28.37
N ASP A 385 -3.80 3.71 29.51
CA ASP A 385 -3.86 2.31 29.95
C ASP A 385 -4.63 1.42 28.96
N ALA A 386 -5.75 1.90 28.42
CA ALA A 386 -6.52 1.16 27.43
C ALA A 386 -5.73 0.91 26.13
N LEU A 387 -4.94 1.88 25.68
CA LEU A 387 -4.04 1.72 24.53
C LEU A 387 -2.81 0.89 24.88
N ALA A 388 -2.32 0.94 26.12
CA ALA A 388 -1.20 0.14 26.60
C ALA A 388 -1.51 -1.36 26.54
N ASP A 389 -2.75 -1.76 26.80
CA ASP A 389 -3.20 -3.14 26.61
C ASP A 389 -3.10 -3.59 25.15
N ALA A 390 -3.43 -2.72 24.18
CA ALA A 390 -3.27 -3.00 22.75
C ALA A 390 -1.79 -3.14 22.37
N VAL A 391 -0.94 -2.21 22.82
CA VAL A 391 0.52 -2.26 22.62
C VAL A 391 1.12 -3.53 23.24
N LYS A 392 0.65 -3.95 24.41
CA LYS A 392 1.10 -5.17 25.08
C LYS A 392 0.78 -6.41 24.25
N ARG A 393 -0.41 -6.51 23.65
CA ARG A 393 -0.77 -7.61 22.74
C ARG A 393 0.16 -7.66 21.53
N VAL A 394 0.46 -6.50 20.92
CA VAL A 394 1.39 -6.41 19.80
C VAL A 394 2.80 -6.83 20.20
N ASN A 395 3.29 -6.36 21.35
CA ASN A 395 4.61 -6.72 21.88
C ASN A 395 4.80 -8.21 22.15
N THR A 396 3.74 -9.02 22.28
CA THR A 396 3.86 -10.49 22.37
C THR A 396 4.30 -11.14 21.05
N ARG A 397 4.10 -10.44 19.93
CA ARG A 397 4.42 -10.92 18.56
C ARG A 397 5.76 -10.37 18.05
N LEU A 398 6.45 -9.55 18.84
CA LEU A 398 7.67 -8.84 18.48
C LEU A 398 8.89 -9.39 19.21
N SER A 399 10.05 -9.33 18.55
CA SER A 399 11.33 -9.60 19.21
C SER A 399 11.64 -8.55 20.29
N ASN A 400 12.59 -8.83 21.18
CA ASN A 400 12.91 -7.92 22.29
C ASN A 400 13.36 -6.53 21.84
N ILE A 401 14.03 -6.43 20.69
CA ILE A 401 14.52 -5.17 20.11
C ILE A 401 13.42 -4.37 19.39
N GLU A 402 12.38 -5.05 18.91
CA GLU A 402 11.24 -4.44 18.22
C GLU A 402 10.16 -3.93 19.18
N LYS A 403 10.21 -4.32 20.47
CA LYS A 403 9.16 -3.96 21.45
C LYS A 403 9.08 -2.46 21.68
N VAL A 404 7.87 -1.92 21.57
CA VAL A 404 7.55 -0.54 21.95
C VAL A 404 7.38 -0.48 23.46
N ARG A 405 8.29 0.21 24.17
CA ARG A 405 8.33 0.25 25.64
C ARG A 405 7.42 1.29 26.25
N LYS A 406 7.35 2.46 25.61
CA LYS A 406 6.53 3.60 26.02
C LYS A 406 5.92 4.23 24.78
N PHE A 407 4.86 4.99 24.95
CA PHE A 407 4.25 5.75 23.87
C PHE A 407 3.56 6.99 24.41
N ILE A 408 3.35 7.95 23.51
CA ILE A 408 2.45 9.08 23.71
C ILE A 408 1.26 8.96 22.74
N VAL A 409 0.15 9.57 23.12
CA VAL A 409 -1.05 9.67 22.27
C VAL A 409 -1.00 10.99 21.52
N ALA A 410 -1.19 10.96 20.20
CA ALA A 410 -1.28 12.18 19.40
C ALA A 410 -2.59 12.94 19.74
N PRO A 411 -2.55 14.26 19.91
CA PRO A 411 -3.74 15.07 20.22
C PRO A 411 -4.71 15.20 19.04
N GLU A 412 -4.25 14.90 17.83
CA GLU A 412 -5.03 14.92 16.61
C GLU A 412 -4.61 13.77 15.68
N PRO A 413 -5.49 13.30 14.77
CA PRO A 413 -5.12 12.33 13.75
C PRO A 413 -4.12 12.88 12.75
N PHE A 414 -3.31 12.01 12.14
CA PHE A 414 -2.46 12.41 11.03
C PHE A 414 -3.35 12.56 9.79
N THR A 415 -3.22 13.68 9.07
CA THR A 415 -4.01 13.92 7.85
C THR A 415 -3.18 14.56 6.75
N ILE A 416 -3.77 14.71 5.56
CA ILE A 416 -3.14 15.43 4.45
C ILE A 416 -3.17 16.93 4.75
N GLU A 417 -4.27 17.42 5.34
CA GLU A 417 -4.54 18.83 5.65
C GLU A 417 -3.55 19.39 6.67
N ASN A 418 -3.21 18.63 7.72
CA ASN A 418 -2.19 19.02 8.70
C ASN A 418 -0.76 18.69 8.24
N GLY A 419 -0.59 18.18 7.02
CA GLY A 419 0.70 17.89 6.41
C GLY A 419 1.47 16.73 7.05
N GLN A 420 0.82 15.93 7.90
CA GLN A 420 1.43 14.77 8.56
C GLN A 420 1.34 13.49 7.72
N MET A 421 0.51 13.49 6.67
CA MET A 421 0.42 12.43 5.66
C MET A 421 0.69 12.94 4.24
N THR A 422 1.13 12.05 3.36
CA THR A 422 1.14 12.30 1.91
C THR A 422 -0.27 12.15 1.31
N PRO A 423 -0.53 12.68 0.11
CA PRO A 423 -1.80 12.43 -0.61
C PRO A 423 -2.12 10.94 -0.83
N THR A 424 -1.11 10.07 -0.79
CA THR A 424 -1.25 8.61 -0.84
C THR A 424 -1.37 7.95 0.53
N LEU A 425 -1.70 8.74 1.56
CA LEU A 425 -1.93 8.29 2.93
C LEU A 425 -0.71 7.62 3.59
N LYS A 426 0.51 7.99 3.19
CA LYS A 426 1.75 7.58 3.86
C LYS A 426 2.14 8.59 4.95
N VAL A 427 2.57 8.10 6.11
CA VAL A 427 3.04 8.94 7.22
C VAL A 427 4.32 9.71 6.84
N ARG A 428 4.36 11.02 7.10
CA ARG A 428 5.53 11.88 6.90
C ARG A 428 6.39 11.94 8.17
N ARG A 429 7.22 10.92 8.40
CA ARG A 429 8.08 10.77 9.58
C ARG A 429 8.89 12.02 9.94
N HIS A 430 9.52 12.68 8.95
CA HIS A 430 10.32 13.89 9.22
C HIS A 430 9.47 14.99 9.88
N LYS A 431 8.21 15.16 9.46
CA LYS A 431 7.32 16.17 9.99
C LYS A 431 6.84 15.80 11.40
N LEU A 432 6.52 14.53 11.62
CA LEU A 432 6.16 14.03 12.95
C LEU A 432 7.35 14.08 13.93
N ASN A 433 8.57 13.82 13.47
CA ASN A 433 9.77 13.96 14.28
C ASN A 433 10.04 15.43 14.65
N GLU A 434 9.73 16.38 13.76
CA GLU A 434 9.82 17.81 14.06
C GLU A 434 8.80 18.23 15.13
N LEU A 435 7.55 17.75 15.04
CA LEU A 435 6.48 18.10 15.99
C LEU A 435 6.60 17.38 17.34
N TYR A 436 6.76 16.06 17.30
CA TYR A 436 6.65 15.18 18.48
C TYR A 436 8.00 14.66 18.96
N GLY A 437 9.09 14.92 18.24
CA GLY A 437 10.44 14.46 18.60
C GLY A 437 10.83 14.77 20.04
N PRO A 438 10.68 16.02 20.53
CA PRO A 438 10.99 16.34 21.93
C PRO A 438 10.20 15.49 22.93
N ALA A 439 8.87 15.38 22.76
CA ALA A 439 8.03 14.59 23.66
C ALA A 439 8.31 13.08 23.59
N LEU A 440 8.69 12.56 22.42
CA LEU A 440 9.12 11.17 22.25
C LEU A 440 10.48 10.93 22.90
N GLU A 441 11.37 11.93 22.90
CA GLU A 441 12.67 11.84 23.57
C GLU A 441 12.54 11.85 25.09
N ASP A 442 11.62 12.63 25.64
CA ASP A 442 11.33 12.67 27.09
C ASP A 442 10.92 11.29 27.65
N LEU A 443 10.43 10.38 26.80
CA LEU A 443 10.10 9.02 27.22
C LEU A 443 11.34 8.21 27.62
N TYR A 444 12.54 8.55 27.17
CA TYR A 444 13.76 7.82 27.50
C TYR A 444 14.35 8.17 28.87
N GLY A 445 13.90 9.29 29.47
CA GLY A 445 14.35 9.76 30.77
C GLY A 445 15.47 10.79 30.69
#